data_AF-A0A150Y4H4-F1
#
_entry.id   AF-A0A150Y4H4-F1
#
_cell.length_a   1.000
_cell.length_b   1.000
_cell.length_c   1.000
_cell.angle_alpha   90.00
_cell.angle_beta   90.00
_cell.angle_gamma   90.00
#
_symmetry.space_group_name_H-M   'P 1'
#
loop_
_entity.id
_entity.type
_entity.pdbx_description
1 polymer ?
#
loop_
_entity_poly.entity_id
_entity_poly.type
_entity_poly.pdbx_seq_one_letter_code
_entity_poly.pdbx_strand_id
1 'polypeptide(L)'
;MRCSSGKIQYDSQQLAEDALIDQHIYKGFAEHQGPQNVYECRDCGYWHMTSKNAERLPRLQEMIDSGELKRKQNASQWERRF
;
A
#
# COMPACT_ATOMS: atom_id res chain seq x y z
N MET A 1 21.41 -1.63 -5.39
CA MET A 1 21.10 -1.82 -6.84
C MET A 1 19.62 -1.54 -7.05
N ARG A 2 19.24 -0.86 -8.15
CA ARG A 2 17.83 -0.63 -8.47
C ARG A 2 17.23 -1.90 -9.10
N CYS A 3 15.97 -2.20 -8.77
CA CYS A 3 15.24 -3.30 -9.38
C CYS A 3 15.05 -3.05 -10.89
N SER A 4 15.21 -4.08 -11.71
CA SER A 4 15.01 -4.01 -13.17
C SER A 4 13.59 -3.57 -13.54
N SER A 5 12.60 -3.88 -12.69
CA SER A 5 11.21 -3.44 -12.87
C SER A 5 10.98 -1.95 -12.58
N GLY A 6 11.96 -1.24 -12.03
CA GLY A 6 11.86 0.17 -11.63
C GLY A 6 10.91 0.43 -10.45
N LYS A 7 10.40 -0.63 -9.79
CA LYS A 7 9.51 -0.51 -8.63
C LYS A 7 10.24 0.08 -7.42
N ILE A 8 9.48 0.78 -6.57
CA ILE A 8 9.96 1.29 -5.27
C ILE A 8 10.39 0.11 -4.41
N GLN A 9 11.59 0.19 -3.84
CA GLN A 9 12.22 -0.83 -3.02
C GLN A 9 12.03 -0.50 -1.54
N TYR A 10 11.63 -1.50 -0.76
CA TYR A 10 11.54 -1.40 0.70
C TYR A 10 12.43 -2.47 1.34
N ASP A 11 13.11 -2.10 2.42
CA ASP A 11 14.10 -2.98 3.09
C ASP A 11 13.44 -4.10 3.90
N SER A 12 12.16 -3.97 4.24
CA SER A 12 11.41 -4.99 4.96
C SER A 12 9.96 -5.07 4.47
N GLN A 13 9.33 -6.21 4.75
CA GLN A 13 7.91 -6.42 4.51
C GLN A 13 7.08 -5.34 5.20
N GLN A 14 7.35 -5.08 6.48
CA GLN A 14 6.64 -4.11 7.29
C GLN A 14 6.65 -2.70 6.64
N LEU A 15 7.83 -2.24 6.19
CA LEU A 15 7.94 -0.95 5.51
C LEU A 15 7.13 -0.89 4.22
N ALA A 16 7.09 -1.99 3.46
CA ALA A 16 6.29 -2.06 2.24
C ALA A 16 4.78 -2.04 2.55
N GLU A 17 4.34 -2.72 3.61
CA GLU A 17 2.95 -2.77 4.05
C GLU A 17 2.46 -1.43 4.58
N ASP A 18 3.27 -0.76 5.41
CA ASP A 18 2.97 0.57 5.91
C ASP A 18 2.88 1.58 4.76
N ALA A 19 3.85 1.56 3.84
CA ALA A 19 3.83 2.44 2.67
C ALA A 19 2.64 2.15 1.73
N LEU A 20 2.19 0.89 1.64
CA LEU A 20 1.00 0.52 0.88
C LEU A 20 -0.25 1.16 1.48
N ILE A 21 -0.43 1.05 2.80
CA ILE A 21 -1.57 1.65 3.51
C ILE A 21 -1.52 3.18 3.39
N ASP A 22 -0.36 3.80 3.58
CA ASP A 22 -0.18 5.23 3.43
C ASP A 22 -0.53 5.70 2.02
N GLN A 23 -0.16 4.92 1.00
CA GLN A 23 -0.52 5.23 -0.37
C GLN A 23 -2.03 5.18 -0.61
N HIS A 24 -2.74 4.21 -0.01
CA HIS A 24 -4.20 4.13 -0.05
C HIS A 24 -4.87 5.33 0.62
N ILE A 25 -4.35 5.75 1.77
CA ILE A 25 -4.84 6.92 2.51
C ILE A 25 -4.61 8.19 1.70
N TYR A 26 -3.38 8.39 1.25
CA TYR A 26 -2.97 9.61 0.57
C TYR A 26 -3.64 9.75 -0.81
N LYS A 27 -3.67 8.70 -1.62
CA LYS A 27 -4.26 8.77 -2.96
C LYS A 27 -5.78 8.63 -2.97
N GLY A 28 -6.39 8.21 -1.86
CA GLY A 28 -7.83 8.02 -1.80
C GLY A 28 -8.33 6.92 -2.73
N PHE A 29 -7.57 5.82 -2.85
CA PHE A 29 -7.96 4.71 -3.71
C PHE A 29 -9.28 4.08 -3.24
N ALA A 30 -10.10 3.66 -4.20
CA ALA A 30 -11.20 2.75 -3.92
C ALA A 30 -10.67 1.37 -3.51
N GLU A 31 -11.48 0.56 -2.84
CA GLU A 31 -11.09 -0.73 -2.27
C GLU A 31 -10.43 -1.69 -3.29
N HIS A 32 -10.85 -1.65 -4.56
CA HIS A 32 -10.35 -2.49 -5.64
C HIS A 32 -9.22 -1.82 -6.46
N GLN A 33 -8.80 -0.61 -6.09
CA GLN A 33 -7.77 0.16 -6.78
C GLN A 33 -6.46 0.20 -6.00
N GLY A 34 -5.38 0.50 -6.71
CA GLY A 34 -4.05 0.59 -6.11
C GLY A 34 -3.45 -0.78 -5.74
N PRO A 35 -2.30 -0.78 -5.07
CA PRO A 35 -1.64 -2.01 -4.65
C PRO A 35 -2.46 -2.74 -3.59
N GLN A 36 -2.60 -4.05 -3.71
CA GLN A 36 -3.40 -4.88 -2.82
C GLN A 36 -2.54 -5.62 -1.79
N ASN A 37 -1.27 -5.87 -2.10
CA ASN A 37 -0.35 -6.57 -1.21
C ASN A 37 1.13 -6.25 -1.53
N VAL A 38 2.05 -6.86 -0.79
CA VAL A 38 3.50 -6.76 -0.98
C VAL A 38 4.11 -8.13 -1.27
N TYR A 39 5.32 -8.15 -1.85
CA TYR A 39 6.08 -9.37 -2.10
C TYR A 39 7.59 -9.10 -2.07
N GLU A 40 8.37 -10.11 -1.70
CA GLU A 40 9.82 -10.09 -1.82
C GLU A 40 10.24 -10.36 -3.27
N CYS A 41 11.05 -9.47 -3.83
CA CYS A 41 11.53 -9.60 -5.20
C CYS A 41 12.71 -10.55 -5.30
N ARG A 42 12.58 -11.61 -6.11
CA ARG A 42 13.66 -12.56 -6.36
C ARG A 42 14.85 -11.95 -7.12
N ASP A 43 14.62 -10.88 -7.89
CA ASP A 43 15.67 -10.27 -8.72
C ASP A 43 16.55 -9.28 -7.94
N CYS A 44 15.96 -8.55 -6.99
CA CYS A 44 16.68 -7.51 -6.25
C CYS A 44 16.77 -7.73 -4.74
N GLY A 45 16.01 -8.67 -4.17
CA GLY A 45 15.99 -8.97 -2.74
C GLY A 45 15.22 -7.98 -1.87
N TYR A 46 14.58 -6.96 -2.45
CA TYR A 46 13.78 -5.97 -1.73
C TYR A 46 12.29 -6.27 -1.81
N TRP A 47 11.52 -5.67 -0.91
CA TRP A 47 10.07 -5.75 -0.90
C TRP A 47 9.44 -4.74 -1.85
N HIS A 48 8.38 -5.15 -2.53
CA HIS A 48 7.65 -4.35 -3.51
C HIS A 48 6.15 -4.47 -3.33
N MET A 49 5.43 -3.40 -3.67
CA MET A 49 3.97 -3.40 -3.76
C MET A 49 3.49 -4.05 -5.07
N THR A 50 2.33 -4.71 -5.00
CA THR A 50 1.67 -5.34 -6.14
C THR A 50 0.16 -5.16 -6.09
N SER A 51 -0.45 -4.93 -7.25
CA SER A 51 -1.91 -4.96 -7.45
C SER A 51 -2.41 -6.30 -7.98
N LYS A 52 -1.52 -7.24 -8.29
CA LYS A 52 -1.84 -8.52 -8.94
C LYS A 52 -2.03 -9.68 -7.96
N ASN A 53 -2.00 -9.42 -6.65
CA ASN A 53 -2.17 -10.48 -5.67
C ASN A 53 -3.66 -10.87 -5.57
N ALA A 54 -3.94 -12.17 -5.50
CA ALA A 54 -5.28 -12.69 -5.24
C ALA A 54 -5.74 -12.35 -3.82
N GLU A 55 -4.79 -12.29 -2.87
CA GLU A 55 -5.06 -11.96 -1.47
C GLU A 55 -4.61 -10.53 -1.15
N ARG A 56 -5.55 -9.76 -0.60
CA ARG A 56 -5.29 -8.42 -0.06
C ARG A 56 -4.53 -8.55 1.26
N LEU A 57 -3.66 -7.57 1.54
CA LEU A 57 -3.01 -7.42 2.84
C LEU A 57 -4.07 -7.47 3.97
N PRO A 58 -3.97 -8.37 4.97
CA PRO A 58 -5.00 -8.53 6.00
C PRO A 58 -5.32 -7.22 6.74
N ARG A 59 -4.30 -6.44 7.09
CA ARG A 59 -4.47 -5.15 7.73
C ARG A 59 -5.22 -4.14 6.85
N LEU A 60 -5.01 -4.16 5.53
CA LEU A 60 -5.78 -3.31 4.62
C LEU A 60 -7.24 -3.75 4.57
N GLN A 61 -7.51 -5.06 4.55
CA GLN A 61 -8.86 -5.62 4.59
C GLN A 61 -9.60 -5.20 5.87
N GLU A 62 -8.96 -5.35 7.03
CA GLU A 62 -9.52 -4.93 8.32
C GLU A 62 -9.85 -3.42 8.37
N MET A 63 -8.97 -2.58 7.80
CA MET A 63 -9.22 -1.13 7.72
C MET A 63 -10.38 -0.77 6.78
N ILE A 64 -10.60 -1.57 5.72
CA ILE A 64 -11.75 -1.41 4.82
C ILE A 64 -13.02 -1.82 5.55
N ASP A 65 -13.05 -3.01 6.15
CA ASP A 65 -14.23 -3.58 6.80
C ASP A 65 -14.69 -2.74 8.00
N SER A 66 -13.74 -2.20 8.77
CA SER A 66 -14.01 -1.29 9.89
C SER A 66 -14.36 0.14 9.47
N GLY A 67 -14.25 0.48 8.19
CA GLY A 67 -14.38 1.84 7.67
C GLY A 67 -13.30 2.81 8.17
N GLU A 68 -12.24 2.32 8.81
CA GLU A 68 -11.10 3.13 9.26
C GLU A 68 -10.38 3.77 8.06
N LEU A 69 -10.21 3.02 6.97
CA LEU A 69 -9.50 3.52 5.78
C LEU A 69 -10.16 4.79 5.24
N LYS A 70 -11.48 4.78 5.09
CA LYS A 70 -12.25 5.92 4.59
C LYS A 70 -12.15 7.14 5.52
N ARG A 71 -12.17 6.93 6.83
CA ARG A 71 -11.98 8.00 7.82
C ARG A 71 -10.59 8.64 7.68
N LYS A 72 -9.54 7.82 7.56
CA LYS A 72 -8.16 8.30 7.35
C LYS A 72 -7.98 9.02 6.00
N GLN A 73 -8.58 8.52 4.93
CA GLN A 73 -8.59 9.21 3.63
C GLN A 73 -9.22 10.60 3.72
N ASN A 74 -10.36 10.72 4.41
CA ASN A 74 -11.03 12.02 4.62
C ASN A 74 -10.16 12.98 5.44
N ALA A 75 -9.56 12.49 6.54
CA ALA A 75 -8.63 13.28 7.35
C ALA A 75 -7.43 13.77 6.52
N SER A 76 -6.79 12.88 5.75
CA SER A 76 -5.68 13.23 4.86
C SER A 76 -6.07 14.21 3.76
N GLN A 77 -7.31 14.14 3.25
CA GLN A 77 -7.80 15.15 2.31
C GLN A 77 -8.01 16.53 2.96
N TRP A 78 -8.49 16.57 4.21
CA TRP A 78 -8.63 17.82 4.96
C TRP A 78 -7.27 18.45 5.27
N GLU A 79 -6.31 17.67 5.77
CA GLU A 79 -4.94 18.12 6.07
C GLU A 79 -4.19 18.65 4.85
N ARG A 80 -4.60 18.29 3.63
CA ARG A 80 -3.99 18.81 2.39
C ARG A 80 -4.65 20.06 1.85
N ARG A 81 -5.88 20.36 2.30
CA ARG A 81 -6.66 21.52 1.84
C ARG A 81 -6.45 22.75 2.73
N PHE A 82 -5.97 22.55 3.94
CA PHE A 82 -5.68 23.58 4.94
C PHE A 82 -4.21 23.53 5.32
#